data_AF-A0AAD5L0R6-F1
#
_entry.id   AF-A0AAD5L0R6-F1
#
_cell.length_a   1.000
_cell.length_b   1.000
_cell.length_c   1.000
_cell.angle_alpha   90.00
_cell.angle_beta   90.00
_cell.angle_gamma   90.00
#
_symmetry.space_group_name_H-M   'P 1'
#
loop_
_entity.id
_entity.type
_entity.pdbx_description
1 polymer ?
#
loop_
_entity_poly.entity_id
_entity_poly.type
_entity_poly.pdbx_seq_one_letter_code
_entity_poly.pdbx_strand_id
1 'polypeptide(L)'
;MMLSQTARIFVANMDDYPGKLSDYIITTDSDLWPLKKEHFIQPEGVNRPLTLVHSQCCGPFTFDGRNYTMLPMSHIAASAATWKEIVNFNSSVMAKDSKSILQYLQQVFGERVHRPVVFASDDCIRIDQWIKRQKNGNCTYKVSDKGLNRIDRSSWNPGSIQPSAFQNYYDTHLPLEGYKPAVWESIKPLMLLMYGQGSSQIEWSNAYVKGFDEQFVKWKASASK
;
A
#
# COMPACT_ATOMS: atom_id res chain seq x y z
N MET A 1 18.25 -14.54 -7.82
CA MET A 1 18.04 -14.15 -6.41
C MET A 1 16.86 -13.20 -6.39
N MET A 2 15.70 -13.61 -5.85
CA MET A 2 14.54 -12.71 -5.77
C MET A 2 14.69 -11.86 -4.50
N LEU A 3 14.93 -10.56 -4.67
CA LEU A 3 14.88 -9.60 -3.57
C LEU A 3 13.42 -9.47 -3.14
N SER A 4 13.14 -9.83 -1.88
CA SER A 4 11.80 -9.65 -1.32
C SER A 4 11.44 -8.16 -1.31
N GLN A 5 10.19 -7.83 -1.63
CA GLN A 5 9.65 -6.48 -1.44
C GLN A 5 9.86 -5.94 -0.01
N THR A 6 9.99 -6.85 0.97
CA THR A 6 10.32 -6.54 2.36
C THR A 6 11.69 -5.86 2.52
N ALA A 7 12.63 -5.99 1.58
CA ALA A 7 13.94 -5.34 1.70
C ALA A 7 13.86 -3.81 1.76
N ARG A 8 12.79 -3.21 1.19
CA ARG A 8 12.63 -1.74 1.11
C ARG A 8 12.60 -1.04 2.47
N ILE A 9 12.04 -1.67 3.51
CA ILE A 9 11.93 -1.04 4.84
C ILE A 9 13.29 -0.90 5.55
N PHE A 10 14.31 -1.63 5.08
CA PHE A 10 15.67 -1.57 5.62
C PHE A 10 16.49 -0.41 5.05
N VAL A 11 15.99 0.33 4.06
CA VAL A 11 16.73 1.43 3.41
C VAL A 11 17.21 2.47 4.42
N ALA A 12 16.41 2.77 5.45
CA ALA A 12 16.75 3.73 6.49
C ALA A 12 17.83 3.22 7.47
N ASN A 13 18.13 1.92 7.46
CA ASN A 13 19.21 1.30 8.23
C ASN A 13 20.53 1.24 7.46
N MET A 14 20.51 1.47 6.14
CA MET A 14 21.70 1.28 5.32
C MET A 14 22.75 2.36 5.63
N ASP A 15 24.01 1.96 5.79
CA ASP A 15 25.10 2.89 6.13
C ASP A 15 25.35 3.91 5.00
N ASP A 16 25.01 3.54 3.76
CA ASP A 16 25.08 4.37 2.56
C ASP A 16 23.76 5.08 2.21
N TYR A 17 22.77 5.09 3.12
CA TYR A 17 21.54 5.84 2.90
C TYR A 17 21.85 7.33 2.67
N PRO A 18 21.55 7.90 1.48
CA PRO A 18 21.99 9.24 1.12
C PRO A 18 21.18 10.36 1.82
N GLY A 19 20.09 10.01 2.50
CA GLY A 19 19.19 10.93 3.18
C GLY A 19 19.52 11.18 4.65
N LYS A 20 18.82 12.13 5.26
CA LYS A 20 18.87 12.46 6.69
C LYS A 20 17.80 11.70 7.47
N LEU A 21 17.97 11.60 8.79
CA LEU A 21 16.98 10.97 9.69
C LEU A 21 15.61 11.68 9.68
N SER A 22 15.59 12.97 9.34
CA SER A 22 14.38 13.77 9.17
C SER A 22 13.67 13.54 7.84
N ASP A 23 14.31 12.89 6.87
CA ASP A 23 13.74 12.70 5.53
C ASP A 23 12.53 11.77 5.62
N TYR A 24 11.50 12.10 4.85
CA TYR A 24 10.24 11.37 4.86
C TYR A 24 10.26 10.29 3.78
N ILE A 25 10.15 9.03 4.20
CA ILE A 25 10.21 7.86 3.31
C ILE A 25 8.81 7.27 3.21
N ILE A 26 8.37 7.12 1.96
CA ILE A 26 7.14 6.41 1.61
C ILE A 26 7.53 5.04 1.07
N THR A 27 6.98 3.99 1.68
CA THR A 27 7.09 2.62 1.19
C THR A 27 5.72 2.16 0.72
N THR A 28 5.66 1.33 -0.32
CA THR A 28 4.42 0.79 -0.88
C THR A 28 4.66 -0.61 -1.44
N ASP A 29 3.62 -1.43 -1.50
CA ASP A 29 3.54 -2.58 -2.40
C ASP A 29 3.69 -2.10 -3.85
N SER A 30 4.36 -2.91 -4.67
CA SER A 30 4.70 -2.57 -6.05
C SER A 30 3.48 -2.41 -6.96
N ASP A 31 2.34 -2.93 -6.52
CA ASP A 31 1.13 -3.01 -7.34
C ASP A 31 0.22 -1.78 -7.18
N LEU A 32 0.69 -0.78 -6.43
CA LEU A 32 -0.09 0.42 -6.13
C LEU A 32 0.47 1.62 -6.87
N TRP A 33 -0.45 2.29 -7.56
CA TRP A 33 -0.16 3.50 -8.31
C TRP A 33 -0.07 4.70 -7.37
N PRO A 34 0.70 5.74 -7.77
CA PRO A 34 0.86 6.94 -6.96
C PRO A 34 -0.50 7.55 -6.60
N LEU A 35 -0.74 7.74 -5.31
CA LEU A 35 -1.92 8.43 -4.81
C LEU A 35 -1.74 9.95 -4.91
N LYS A 36 -2.85 10.69 -4.79
CA LYS A 36 -2.79 12.15 -4.69
C LYS A 36 -1.92 12.58 -3.50
N LYS A 37 -1.13 13.65 -3.64
CA LYS A 37 -0.21 14.14 -2.61
C LYS A 37 -0.90 14.44 -1.28
N GLU A 38 -2.17 14.83 -1.32
CA GLU A 38 -2.99 15.18 -0.15
C GLU A 38 -3.17 13.99 0.79
N HIS A 39 -3.09 12.75 0.30
CA HIS A 39 -3.13 11.55 1.16
C HIS A 39 -1.89 11.42 2.05
N PHE A 40 -0.82 12.14 1.76
CA PHE A 40 0.44 12.06 2.51
C PHE A 40 0.64 13.26 3.44
N ILE A 41 -0.26 14.24 3.39
CA ILE A 41 -0.20 15.45 4.20
C ILE A 41 -1.10 15.25 5.40
N GLN A 42 -0.52 15.28 6.60
CA GLN A 42 -1.31 15.29 7.83
C GLN A 42 -1.94 16.68 8.01
N PRO A 43 -3.20 16.77 8.48
CA PRO A 43 -3.80 18.05 8.84
C PRO A 43 -2.98 18.79 9.88
N GLU A 44 -3.05 20.13 9.85
CA GLU A 44 -2.37 20.95 10.86
C GLU A 44 -2.77 20.53 12.28
N GLY A 45 -1.78 20.46 13.18
CA GLY A 45 -1.97 19.97 14.55
C GLY A 45 -2.04 18.45 14.70
N VAL A 46 -2.15 17.69 13.61
CA VAL A 46 -1.99 16.23 13.61
C VAL A 46 -0.56 15.90 13.23
N ASN A 47 0.27 15.58 14.23
CA ASN A 47 1.66 15.17 14.02
C ASN A 47 1.88 13.76 14.56
N ARG A 48 1.64 12.77 13.70
CA ARG A 48 1.81 11.34 14.00
C ARG A 48 3.07 10.82 13.30
N PRO A 49 3.90 10.02 13.99
CA PRO A 49 5.11 9.45 13.39
C PRO A 49 4.84 8.56 12.16
N LEU A 50 3.70 7.87 12.12
CA LEU A 50 3.35 6.94 11.06
C LEU A 50 2.07 7.40 10.34
N THR A 51 2.15 7.63 9.03
CA THR A 51 0.98 7.82 8.18
C THR A 51 0.67 6.52 7.47
N LEU A 52 -0.57 6.04 7.66
CA LEU A 52 -1.08 4.80 7.12
C LEU A 52 -2.19 5.12 6.12
N VAL A 53 -1.93 4.93 4.82
CA VAL A 53 -2.86 5.31 3.75
C VAL A 53 -3.62 4.09 3.23
N HIS A 54 -4.95 4.08 3.36
CA HIS A 54 -5.81 2.94 2.99
C HIS A 54 -5.40 1.63 3.68
N SER A 55 -4.98 1.74 4.95
CA SER A 55 -4.29 0.67 5.66
C SER A 55 -5.20 -0.38 6.33
N GLN A 56 -6.41 -0.63 5.84
CA GLN A 56 -7.34 -1.59 6.46
C GLN A 56 -8.06 -2.48 5.44
N CYS A 57 -7.40 -2.86 4.34
CA CYS A 57 -8.07 -3.63 3.28
C CYS A 57 -8.07 -5.14 3.49
N CYS A 58 -7.29 -5.67 4.43
CA CYS A 58 -7.18 -7.11 4.65
C CYS A 58 -7.49 -7.48 6.12
N GLY A 59 -8.01 -8.69 6.30
CA GLY A 59 -8.20 -9.28 7.62
C GLY A 59 -6.87 -9.55 8.33
N PRO A 60 -6.86 -9.71 9.66
CA PRO A 60 -5.66 -10.07 10.41
C PRO A 60 -5.11 -11.41 9.92
N PHE A 61 -3.82 -11.63 10.12
CA PHE A 61 -3.14 -12.89 9.79
C PHE A 61 -2.42 -13.46 11.00
N THR A 62 -2.18 -14.78 10.96
CA THR A 62 -1.44 -15.48 12.00
C THR A 62 -0.04 -15.80 11.51
N PHE A 63 0.97 -15.46 12.32
CA PHE A 63 2.35 -15.84 12.10
C PHE A 63 2.97 -16.30 13.42
N ASP A 64 3.58 -17.49 13.43
CA ASP A 64 4.17 -18.12 14.62
C ASP A 64 3.24 -18.13 15.84
N GLY A 65 1.98 -18.53 15.61
CA GLY A 65 0.96 -18.63 16.66
C GLY A 65 0.49 -17.29 17.23
N ARG A 66 0.88 -16.16 16.62
CA ARG A 66 0.46 -14.81 17.02
C ARG A 66 -0.37 -14.17 15.92
N ASN A 67 -1.40 -13.43 16.33
CA ASN A 67 -2.23 -12.65 15.42
C ASN A 67 -1.67 -11.24 15.25
N TYR A 68 -1.52 -10.85 13.99
CA TYR A 68 -1.03 -9.56 13.56
C TYR A 68 -2.10 -8.83 12.76
N THR A 69 -2.16 -7.51 12.93
CA THR A 69 -2.96 -6.67 12.04
C THR A 69 -2.31 -6.73 10.66
N MET A 70 -3.06 -7.13 9.64
CA MET A 70 -2.60 -6.89 8.27
C MET A 70 -2.83 -5.41 7.97
N LEU A 71 -1.80 -4.61 8.23
CA LEU A 71 -1.72 -3.27 7.71
C LEU A 71 -1.36 -3.47 6.23
N PRO A 72 -2.31 -3.36 5.31
CA PRO A 72 -2.06 -3.67 3.94
C PRO A 72 -0.88 -2.83 3.49
N MET A 73 -0.11 -3.44 2.61
CA MET A 73 1.10 -2.89 2.04
C MET A 73 0.76 -1.73 1.07
N SER A 74 -0.20 -0.87 1.43
CA SER A 74 -0.38 0.41 0.79
C SER A 74 0.74 1.37 1.15
N HIS A 75 0.58 2.63 0.82
CA HIS A 75 1.58 3.62 1.14
C HIS A 75 1.65 3.82 2.65
N ILE A 76 2.81 3.51 3.21
CA ILE A 76 3.18 3.75 4.60
C ILE A 76 4.28 4.80 4.58
N ALA A 77 4.03 5.91 5.26
CA ALA A 77 4.96 7.02 5.29
C ALA A 77 5.41 7.32 6.71
N ALA A 78 6.72 7.51 6.88
CA ALA A 78 7.33 7.86 8.15
C ALA A 78 8.68 8.55 7.92
N SER A 79 9.22 9.20 8.96
CA SER A 79 10.61 9.67 8.91
C SER A 79 11.58 8.49 8.82
N ALA A 80 12.77 8.72 8.26
CA ALA A 80 13.84 7.73 8.27
C ALA A 80 14.22 7.28 9.69
N ALA A 81 14.17 8.18 10.68
CA ALA A 81 14.33 7.82 12.10
C ALA A 81 13.27 6.82 12.58
N THR A 82 12.00 7.06 12.25
CA THR A 82 10.89 6.17 12.62
C THR A 82 11.02 4.82 11.92
N TRP A 83 11.39 4.80 10.64
CA TRP A 83 11.67 3.54 9.94
C TRP A 83 12.81 2.77 10.60
N LYS A 84 13.91 3.44 10.91
CA LYS A 84 15.04 2.86 11.66
C LYS A 84 14.60 2.25 12.98
N GLU A 85 13.70 2.88 13.73
CA GLU A 85 13.12 2.26 14.94
C GLU A 85 12.31 1.01 14.63
N ILE A 86 11.44 1.05 13.61
CA ILE A 86 10.57 -0.07 13.20
C ILE A 86 11.40 -1.30 12.77
N VAL A 87 12.40 -1.13 11.89
CA VAL A 87 13.24 -2.25 11.43
C VAL A 87 14.19 -2.79 12.49
N ASN A 88 14.55 -2.00 13.49
CA ASN A 88 15.39 -2.48 14.60
C ASN A 88 14.56 -2.95 15.80
N PHE A 89 13.23 -2.86 15.72
CA PHE A 89 12.36 -3.26 16.81
C PHE A 89 12.49 -4.76 17.11
N ASN A 90 12.81 -5.10 18.37
CA ASN A 90 13.03 -6.47 18.84
C ASN A 90 14.03 -7.31 18.01
N SER A 91 14.85 -6.66 17.18
CA SER A 91 15.86 -7.34 16.36
C SER A 91 17.19 -7.31 17.09
N SER A 92 17.78 -8.49 17.32
CA SER A 92 19.19 -8.60 17.72
C SER A 92 20.15 -8.31 16.57
N VAL A 93 19.65 -8.29 15.34
CA VAL A 93 20.41 -8.07 14.11
C VAL A 93 20.01 -6.73 13.51
N MET A 94 20.96 -5.79 13.45
CA MET A 94 20.80 -4.59 12.63
C MET A 94 21.37 -4.87 11.25
N ALA A 95 20.49 -5.11 10.28
CA ALA A 95 20.89 -5.22 8.88
C ALA A 95 21.16 -3.82 8.32
N LYS A 96 22.40 -3.55 7.91
CA LYS A 96 22.92 -2.22 7.51
C LYS A 96 23.47 -2.17 6.09
N ASP A 97 23.50 -3.31 5.41
CA ASP A 97 23.95 -3.45 4.04
C ASP A 97 23.12 -4.54 3.35
N SER A 98 23.21 -4.64 2.02
CA SER A 98 22.44 -5.63 1.28
C SER A 98 22.72 -7.07 1.73
N LYS A 99 23.95 -7.37 2.16
CA LYS A 99 24.35 -8.72 2.58
C LYS A 99 23.68 -9.12 3.90
N SER A 100 23.70 -8.25 4.88
CA SER A 100 23.07 -8.45 6.19
C SER A 100 21.54 -8.43 6.09
N ILE A 101 20.96 -7.64 5.18
CA ILE A 101 19.51 -7.69 4.86
C ILE A 101 19.15 -9.07 4.31
N LEU A 102 19.92 -9.57 3.33
CA LEU A 102 19.68 -10.90 2.75
C LEU A 102 19.84 -12.02 3.78
N GLN A 103 20.88 -11.97 4.61
CA GLN A 103 21.07 -12.94 5.70
C GLN A 103 19.92 -12.93 6.70
N TYR A 104 19.45 -11.74 7.09
CA TYR A 104 18.29 -11.59 7.96
C TYR A 104 17.03 -12.19 7.32
N LEU A 105 16.73 -11.84 6.07
CA LEU A 105 15.55 -12.36 5.36
C LEU A 105 15.64 -13.88 5.17
N GLN A 106 16.83 -14.42 4.91
CA GLN A 106 17.05 -15.87 4.87
C GLN A 106 16.80 -16.53 6.23
N GLN A 107 17.19 -15.92 7.34
CA GLN A 107 16.89 -16.46 8.67
C GLN A 107 15.39 -16.45 8.99
N VAL A 108 14.68 -15.39 8.60
CA VAL A 108 13.24 -15.24 8.88
C VAL A 108 12.38 -16.09 7.94
N PHE A 109 12.75 -16.15 6.66
CA PHE A 109 11.91 -16.74 5.61
C PHE A 109 12.50 -17.98 4.92
N GLY A 110 13.76 -18.34 5.17
CA GLY A 110 14.54 -19.30 4.37
C GLY A 110 13.88 -20.65 4.14
N GLU A 111 13.46 -21.36 5.18
CA GLU A 111 12.74 -22.64 5.01
C GLU A 111 11.24 -22.43 4.69
N ARG A 112 10.73 -21.22 4.93
CA ARG A 112 9.30 -20.92 4.82
C ARG A 112 8.88 -20.61 3.39
N VAL A 113 9.79 -20.13 2.51
CA VAL A 113 9.50 -19.89 1.09
C VAL A 113 9.11 -21.16 0.32
N HIS A 114 9.38 -22.34 0.87
CA HIS A 114 8.95 -23.62 0.31
C HIS A 114 7.50 -23.99 0.63
N ARG A 115 6.79 -23.19 1.42
CA ARG A 115 5.35 -23.38 1.67
C ARG A 115 4.54 -22.80 0.52
N PRO A 116 3.41 -23.45 0.15
CA PRO A 116 2.58 -23.01 -0.97
C PRO A 116 2.02 -21.59 -0.79
N VAL A 117 1.95 -21.10 0.46
CA VAL A 117 1.57 -19.72 0.74
C VAL A 117 2.34 -19.21 1.96
N VAL A 118 3.13 -18.14 1.78
CA VAL A 118 3.71 -17.35 2.88
C VAL A 118 2.97 -16.01 2.92
N PHE A 119 1.85 -15.96 3.66
CA PHE A 119 1.19 -14.69 4.03
C PHE A 119 1.95 -14.07 5.20
N ALA A 120 3.16 -13.58 4.95
CA ALA A 120 3.92 -12.88 5.99
C ALA A 120 4.78 -11.82 5.35
N SER A 121 4.37 -10.56 5.53
CA SER A 121 5.20 -9.42 5.22
C SER A 121 5.81 -8.95 6.55
N ASP A 122 7.13 -9.09 6.69
CA ASP A 122 7.85 -8.74 7.93
C ASP A 122 7.61 -7.27 8.33
N ASP A 123 7.38 -6.42 7.33
CA ASP A 123 6.94 -5.03 7.51
C ASP A 123 5.65 -4.94 8.34
N CYS A 124 4.61 -5.72 8.04
CA CYS A 124 3.37 -5.77 8.84
C CYS A 124 3.65 -6.16 10.29
N ILE A 125 4.45 -7.21 10.50
CA ILE A 125 4.79 -7.72 11.83
C ILE A 125 5.49 -6.62 12.64
N ARG A 126 6.51 -5.99 12.06
CA ARG A 126 7.32 -4.97 12.74
C ARG A 126 6.53 -3.71 13.03
N ILE A 127 5.73 -3.25 12.08
CA ILE A 127 4.90 -2.06 12.25
C ILE A 127 3.82 -2.32 13.32
N ASP A 128 3.11 -3.46 13.26
CA ASP A 128 2.09 -3.82 14.25
C ASP A 128 2.69 -3.93 15.67
N GLN A 129 3.86 -4.56 15.80
CA GLN A 129 4.58 -4.66 17.07
C GLN A 129 5.05 -3.29 17.59
N TRP A 130 5.61 -2.45 16.71
CA TRP A 130 6.03 -1.08 17.06
C TRP A 130 4.83 -0.25 17.54
N ILE A 131 3.70 -0.28 16.82
CA ILE A 131 2.46 0.43 17.17
C ILE A 131 1.97 -0.01 18.55
N LYS A 132 1.87 -1.32 18.80
CA LYS A 132 1.36 -1.88 20.07
C LYS A 132 2.16 -1.45 21.30
N ARG A 133 3.42 -1.04 21.13
CA ARG A 133 4.29 -0.59 22.23
C ARG A 133 4.25 0.93 22.47
N GLN A 134 3.66 1.71 21.57
CA GLN A 134 3.55 3.15 21.73
C GLN A 134 2.55 3.47 22.86
N LYS A 135 3.07 3.98 23.99
CA LYS A 135 2.31 4.20 25.24
C LYS A 135 1.10 5.11 25.11
N ASN A 136 1.05 5.94 24.07
CA ASN A 136 0.06 7.01 23.95
C ASN A 136 -1.05 6.71 22.93
N GLY A 137 -1.07 5.54 22.29
CA GLY A 137 -2.09 5.13 21.30
C GLY A 137 -2.19 6.03 20.05
N ASN A 138 -1.41 7.09 19.99
CA ASN A 138 -1.57 8.20 19.06
C ASN A 138 -0.30 8.38 18.20
N CYS A 139 0.21 7.25 17.72
CA CYS A 139 1.41 7.14 16.90
C CYS A 139 1.10 6.98 15.40
N THR A 140 -0.16 6.68 15.08
CA THR A 140 -0.61 6.47 13.70
C THR A 140 -1.61 7.55 13.29
N TYR A 141 -1.34 8.24 12.19
CA TYR A 141 -2.35 8.93 11.42
C TYR A 141 -2.88 7.96 10.37
N LYS A 142 -4.12 7.51 10.58
CA LYS A 142 -4.79 6.67 9.59
C LYS A 142 -5.53 7.58 8.64
N VAL A 143 -5.06 7.61 7.41
CA VAL A 143 -5.84 8.18 6.30
C VAL A 143 -6.89 7.13 5.98
N SER A 144 -7.98 7.22 6.74
CA SER A 144 -9.20 6.46 6.50
C SER A 144 -9.91 7.05 5.29
N ASP A 145 -10.66 6.21 4.60
CA ASP A 145 -11.53 6.55 3.46
C ASP A 145 -12.68 7.53 3.79
N LYS A 146 -12.61 8.25 4.91
CA LYS A 146 -13.59 9.28 5.29
C LYS A 146 -13.51 10.44 4.29
N GLY A 147 -14.34 10.33 3.27
CA GLY A 147 -14.41 11.26 2.15
C GLY A 147 -13.58 10.84 0.93
N LEU A 148 -12.83 9.73 0.95
CA LEU A 148 -12.00 9.23 -0.16
C LEU A 148 -12.01 7.69 -0.18
N ASN A 149 -12.93 7.07 -0.92
CA ASN A 149 -13.12 5.62 -0.97
C ASN A 149 -12.12 4.93 -1.93
N ARG A 150 -11.47 3.87 -1.44
CA ARG A 150 -10.70 2.97 -2.29
C ARG A 150 -11.62 1.98 -3.01
N ILE A 151 -11.43 1.82 -4.31
CA ILE A 151 -12.02 0.71 -5.06
C ILE A 151 -11.08 -0.49 -4.93
N ASP A 152 -11.50 -1.49 -4.18
CA ASP A 152 -10.82 -2.80 -4.14
C ASP A 152 -11.36 -3.69 -5.26
N ARG A 153 -10.46 -4.43 -5.93
CA ARG A 153 -10.74 -5.20 -7.14
C ARG A 153 -11.89 -6.21 -6.95
N SER A 154 -12.10 -6.70 -5.73
CA SER A 154 -13.15 -7.67 -5.39
C SER A 154 -14.44 -7.09 -4.82
N SER A 155 -14.48 -5.79 -4.47
CA SER A 155 -15.59 -5.19 -3.71
C SER A 155 -16.29 -4.05 -4.47
N TRP A 156 -16.03 -3.92 -5.77
CA TRP A 156 -16.63 -2.88 -6.61
C TRP A 156 -18.07 -3.21 -7.01
N ASN A 157 -19.02 -2.36 -6.59
CA ASN A 157 -20.40 -2.35 -7.08
C ASN A 157 -20.74 -0.94 -7.60
N PRO A 158 -20.71 -0.70 -8.93
CA PRO A 158 -20.98 0.62 -9.48
C PRO A 158 -22.41 1.11 -9.21
N GLY A 159 -23.36 0.19 -9.02
CA GLY A 159 -24.76 0.54 -8.73
C GLY A 159 -25.00 1.12 -7.33
N SER A 160 -24.06 0.94 -6.40
CA SER A 160 -24.18 1.49 -5.04
C SER A 160 -23.52 2.86 -4.86
N ILE A 161 -22.85 3.39 -5.89
CA ILE A 161 -22.12 4.66 -5.80
C ILE A 161 -23.02 5.82 -6.18
N GLN A 162 -23.23 6.76 -5.25
CA GLN A 162 -23.96 7.98 -5.53
C GLN A 162 -23.14 8.92 -6.45
N PRO A 163 -23.76 9.54 -7.47
CA PRO A 163 -23.24 10.65 -8.27
C PRO A 163 -22.27 11.62 -7.58
N SER A 164 -22.69 12.22 -6.46
CA SER A 164 -21.93 13.23 -5.73
C SER A 164 -20.65 12.70 -5.08
N ALA A 165 -20.55 11.37 -4.93
CA ALA A 165 -19.41 10.72 -4.32
C ALA A 165 -18.36 10.26 -5.34
N PHE A 166 -18.61 10.30 -6.66
CA PHE A 166 -17.68 9.77 -7.68
C PHE A 166 -16.27 10.36 -7.60
N GLN A 167 -16.15 11.67 -7.38
CA GLN A 167 -14.88 12.38 -7.22
C GLN A 167 -14.05 11.92 -6.00
N ASN A 168 -14.70 11.19 -5.09
CA ASN A 168 -14.10 10.64 -3.89
C ASN A 168 -13.68 9.17 -4.07
N TYR A 169 -13.89 8.54 -5.23
CA TYR A 169 -13.44 7.17 -5.47
C TYR A 169 -12.11 7.14 -6.23
N TYR A 170 -11.20 6.28 -5.77
CA TYR A 170 -9.89 6.10 -6.36
C TYR A 170 -9.59 4.61 -6.49
N ASP A 171 -9.26 4.17 -7.71
CA ASP A 171 -8.62 2.87 -7.88
C ASP A 171 -7.14 3.03 -7.54
N THR A 172 -6.65 2.30 -6.54
CA THR A 172 -5.24 2.34 -6.17
C THR A 172 -4.38 1.49 -7.09
N HIS A 173 -5.00 0.73 -7.99
CA HIS A 173 -4.37 -0.20 -8.92
C HIS A 173 -4.33 0.33 -10.35
N LEU A 174 -4.90 1.50 -10.59
CA LEU A 174 -4.85 2.23 -11.85
C LEU A 174 -4.55 3.70 -11.56
N PRO A 175 -3.94 4.43 -12.50
CA PRO A 175 -3.85 5.89 -12.47
C PRO A 175 -5.19 6.58 -12.21
N LEU A 176 -5.11 7.82 -11.71
CA LEU A 176 -6.29 8.67 -11.51
C LEU A 176 -7.11 8.78 -12.79
N GLU A 177 -8.41 8.58 -12.66
CA GLU A 177 -9.35 8.54 -13.79
C GLU A 177 -9.00 7.46 -14.83
N GLY A 178 -8.30 6.39 -14.43
CA GLY A 178 -7.96 5.26 -15.30
C GLY A 178 -9.17 4.59 -15.95
N TYR A 179 -10.37 4.80 -15.41
CA TYR A 179 -11.63 4.38 -16.02
C TYR A 179 -12.03 5.19 -17.27
N LYS A 180 -11.44 6.36 -17.53
CA LYS A 180 -11.75 7.13 -18.74
C LYS A 180 -11.15 6.41 -19.94
N PRO A 181 -11.88 6.23 -21.06
CA PRO A 181 -11.40 5.45 -22.20
C PRO A 181 -10.03 5.89 -22.72
N ALA A 182 -9.82 7.20 -22.87
CA ALA A 182 -8.54 7.73 -23.35
C ALA A 182 -7.38 7.48 -22.37
N VAL A 183 -7.65 7.54 -21.06
CA VAL A 183 -6.63 7.26 -20.04
C VAL A 183 -6.33 5.76 -19.99
N TRP A 184 -7.37 4.91 -20.00
CA TRP A 184 -7.21 3.45 -20.03
C TRP A 184 -6.34 3.00 -21.20
N GLU A 185 -6.67 3.42 -22.43
CA GLU A 185 -5.90 2.99 -23.61
C GLU A 185 -4.44 3.46 -23.56
N SER A 186 -4.14 4.57 -22.88
CA SER A 186 -2.75 5.03 -22.68
C SER A 186 -1.95 4.18 -21.69
N ILE A 187 -2.60 3.59 -20.67
CA ILE A 187 -1.94 2.84 -19.58
C ILE A 187 -1.99 1.32 -19.79
N LYS A 188 -2.93 0.85 -20.60
CA LYS A 188 -3.15 -0.57 -20.92
C LYS A 188 -1.90 -1.29 -21.43
N PRO A 189 -1.01 -0.70 -22.26
CA PRO A 189 0.24 -1.36 -22.63
C PRO A 189 1.13 -1.71 -21.43
N LEU A 190 1.20 -0.85 -20.42
CA LEU A 190 1.96 -1.10 -19.19
C LEU A 190 1.31 -2.19 -18.35
N MET A 191 -0.02 -2.20 -18.24
CA MET A 191 -0.75 -3.28 -17.56
C MET A 191 -0.53 -4.63 -18.26
N LEU A 192 -0.54 -4.66 -19.60
CA LEU A 192 -0.26 -5.86 -20.39
C LEU A 192 1.17 -6.35 -20.21
N LEU A 193 2.13 -5.43 -20.07
CA LEU A 193 3.52 -5.77 -19.74
C LEU A 193 3.64 -6.39 -18.34
N MET A 194 2.92 -5.86 -17.36
CA MET A 194 2.97 -6.33 -15.96
C MET A 194 2.29 -7.68 -15.74
N TYR A 195 1.10 -7.87 -16.32
CA TYR A 195 0.25 -9.03 -16.01
C TYR A 195 0.13 -10.03 -17.17
N GLY A 196 0.53 -9.66 -18.38
CA GLY A 196 0.38 -10.48 -19.58
C GLY A 196 -1.01 -10.38 -20.21
N GLN A 197 -1.07 -10.64 -21.52
CA GLN A 197 -2.31 -10.65 -22.28
C GLN A 197 -3.21 -11.82 -21.85
N GLY A 198 -4.50 -11.56 -21.65
CA GLY A 198 -5.47 -12.57 -21.22
C GLY A 198 -5.41 -12.94 -19.73
N SER A 199 -4.65 -12.18 -18.92
CA SER A 199 -4.67 -12.34 -17.46
C SER A 199 -5.99 -11.86 -16.87
N SER A 200 -6.40 -12.44 -15.74
CA SER A 200 -7.63 -12.05 -15.04
C SER A 200 -7.60 -10.59 -14.59
N GLN A 201 -6.41 -10.03 -14.32
CA GLN A 201 -6.21 -8.62 -14.01
C GLN A 201 -6.60 -7.74 -15.20
N ILE A 202 -6.20 -8.12 -16.43
CA ILE A 202 -6.52 -7.37 -17.64
C ILE A 202 -8.01 -7.47 -17.99
N GLU A 203 -8.60 -8.66 -17.88
CA GLU A 203 -10.03 -8.86 -18.10
C GLU A 203 -10.86 -8.02 -17.13
N TRP A 204 -10.49 -8.05 -15.85
CA TRP A 204 -11.12 -7.25 -14.82
C TRP A 204 -10.96 -5.75 -15.10
N SER A 205 -9.76 -5.26 -15.42
CA SER A 205 -9.53 -3.83 -15.69
C SER A 205 -10.35 -3.35 -16.89
N ASN A 206 -10.47 -4.14 -17.96
CA ASN A 206 -11.32 -3.80 -19.10
C ASN A 206 -12.80 -3.71 -18.70
N ALA A 207 -13.29 -4.67 -17.91
CA ALA A 207 -14.67 -4.67 -17.42
C ALA A 207 -14.95 -3.47 -16.49
N TYR A 208 -14.00 -3.17 -15.60
CA TYR A 208 -14.04 -2.03 -14.70
C TYR A 208 -14.14 -0.70 -15.45
N VAL A 209 -13.20 -0.44 -16.38
CA VAL A 209 -13.15 0.79 -17.18
C VAL A 209 -14.47 1.02 -17.89
N LYS A 210 -14.97 -0.01 -18.59
CA LYS A 210 -16.23 0.06 -19.32
C LYS A 210 -17.41 0.37 -18.39
N GLY A 211 -17.58 -0.40 -17.32
CA GLY A 211 -18.73 -0.24 -16.43
C GLY A 211 -18.70 1.08 -15.66
N PHE A 212 -17.52 1.58 -15.30
CA PHE A 212 -17.38 2.86 -14.60
C PHE A 212 -17.61 4.05 -15.54
N ASP A 213 -17.08 4.02 -16.77
CA ASP A 213 -17.33 5.05 -17.79
C ASP A 213 -18.83 5.16 -18.11
N GLU A 214 -19.52 4.03 -18.29
CA GLU A 214 -20.97 4.00 -18.53
C GLU A 214 -21.78 4.69 -17.42
N GLN A 215 -21.41 4.48 -16.15
CA GLN A 215 -22.06 5.16 -15.03
C GLN A 215 -21.67 6.63 -14.92
N PHE A 216 -20.39 6.94 -15.17
CA PHE A 216 -19.90 8.31 -15.16
C PHE A 216 -20.58 9.17 -16.23
N VAL A 217 -20.79 8.63 -17.44
CA VAL A 217 -21.53 9.30 -18.51
C VAL A 217 -23.00 9.53 -18.12
N LYS A 218 -23.67 8.51 -17.56
CA LYS A 218 -25.05 8.65 -17.04
C LYS A 218 -25.16 9.76 -16.00
N TRP A 219 -24.19 9.81 -15.08
CA TRP A 219 -24.11 10.87 -14.08
C TRP A 219 -24.01 12.26 -14.71
N LYS A 220 -23.02 12.50 -15.60
CA LYS A 220 -22.85 13.80 -16.24
C LYS A 220 -24.11 14.28 -16.98
N ALA A 221 -24.80 13.35 -17.65
CA ALA A 221 -26.05 13.64 -18.34
C ALA A 221 -27.18 14.05 -17.37
N SER A 222 -27.24 13.47 -16.17
CA SER A 222 -28.22 13.83 -15.13
C SER A 222 -27.92 15.14 -14.40
N ALA A 223 -26.64 15.50 -14.24
CA ALA A 223 -26.23 16.73 -13.55
C ALA A 223 -26.33 18.00 -14.42
N SER A 224 -26.58 17.83 -15.72
CA SER A 224 -26.73 18.92 -16.70
C SER A 224 -28.20 19.31 -16.95
N LYS A 225 -29.13 18.76 -16.16
CA LYS A 225 -30.56 19.08 -16.14
C LYS A 225 -30.91 19.79 -14.84
#